data_AF-A0A816CHC1-F1
#
_entry.id   AF-A0A816CHC1-F1
#
_cell.length_a   1.000
_cell.length_b   1.000
_cell.length_c   1.000
_cell.angle_alpha   90.00
_cell.angle_beta   90.00
_cell.angle_gamma   90.00
#
_symmetry.space_group_name_H-M   'P 1'
#
loop_
_entity.id
_entity.type
_entity.pdbx_description
1 polymer ?
#
loop_
_entity_poly.entity_id
_entity_poly.type
_entity_poly.pdbx_seq_one_letter_code
_entity_poly.pdbx_strand_id
1 'polypeptide(L)'
;MLLDMIIDYEISEMFIIAEDITIELISFGHSFGVSQNIALLYSMRHFPTTNVENYQQYDGRHKRIQNELLNLVEYEDIIKMITEQLSIFIHNQKKNSIKLAAGCEQGQHRSVAVIERLVELLKVTYNVE
;
A
#
# COMPACT_ATOMS: atom_id res chain seq x y z
N MET A 1 36.59 17.64 -1.93
CA MET A 1 36.69 17.50 -0.46
C MET A 1 35.41 17.87 0.26
N LEU A 2 34.89 19.11 0.19
CA LEU A 2 33.55 19.42 0.76
C LEU A 2 32.40 18.88 -0.10
N LEU A 3 32.53 18.94 -1.43
CA LEU A 3 31.51 18.43 -2.35
C LEU A 3 31.37 16.91 -2.26
N ASP A 4 32.50 16.20 -2.22
CA ASP A 4 32.50 14.74 -2.05
C ASP A 4 31.90 14.33 -0.70
N MET A 5 32.13 15.10 0.37
CA MET A 5 31.54 14.84 1.68
C MET A 5 30.03 15.11 1.72
N ILE A 6 29.54 16.10 0.96
CA ILE A 6 28.10 16.36 0.80
C ILE A 6 27.45 15.26 -0.03
N ILE A 7 28.09 14.83 -1.12
CA ILE A 7 27.61 13.73 -1.95
C ILE A 7 27.61 12.42 -1.16
N ASP A 8 28.68 12.12 -0.41
CA ASP A 8 28.75 10.95 0.46
C ASP A 8 27.71 11.02 1.58
N TYR A 9 27.43 12.20 2.14
CA TYR A 9 26.38 12.39 3.14
C TYR A 9 24.99 12.17 2.55
N GLU A 10 24.66 12.78 1.41
CA GLU A 10 23.38 12.60 0.72
C GLU A 10 23.19 11.17 0.22
N ILE A 11 24.24 10.54 -0.33
CA ILE A 11 24.23 9.12 -0.72
C ILE A 11 24.09 8.25 0.53
N SER A 12 24.76 8.58 1.64
CA SER A 12 24.61 7.82 2.89
C SER A 12 23.21 7.94 3.48
N GLU A 13 22.57 9.12 3.47
CA GLU A 13 21.17 9.24 3.88
C GLU A 13 20.26 8.45 2.93
N MET A 14 20.51 8.52 1.61
CA MET A 14 19.76 7.75 0.62
C MET A 14 19.95 6.22 0.79
N PHE A 15 21.12 5.77 1.25
CA PHE A 15 21.42 4.36 1.56
C PHE A 15 20.88 3.93 2.93
N ILE A 16 20.88 4.82 3.92
CA ILE A 16 20.31 4.61 5.26
C ILE A 16 18.78 4.48 5.20
N ILE A 17 18.13 5.10 4.22
CA ILE A 17 16.68 4.95 3.99
C ILE A 17 16.33 3.60 3.35
N ALA A 18 17.30 2.93 2.70
CA ALA A 18 17.10 1.69 1.94
C ALA A 18 17.32 0.40 2.76
N GLU A 19 18.00 0.45 3.91
CA GLU A 19 18.13 -0.72 4.79
C GLU A 19 17.28 -0.57 6.06
N ASP A 20 16.40 -1.57 6.26
CA ASP A 20 15.58 -1.86 7.45
C ASP A 20 14.25 -1.13 7.66
N ILE A 21 13.64 -0.51 6.64
CA ILE A 21 12.22 -0.15 6.74
C ILE A 21 11.28 -1.32 6.41
N THR A 22 10.38 -1.62 7.34
CA THR A 22 9.28 -2.57 7.15
C THR A 22 7.97 -1.85 6.84
N ILE A 23 7.34 -2.19 5.73
CA ILE A 23 6.03 -1.70 5.35
C ILE A 23 5.00 -2.75 5.73
N GLU A 24 4.17 -2.43 6.72
CA GLU A 24 3.06 -3.29 7.13
C GLU A 24 1.80 -2.89 6.35
N LEU A 25 1.26 -3.81 5.55
CA LEU A 25 0.11 -3.58 4.68
C LEU A 25 -1.13 -4.30 5.23
N ILE A 26 -2.15 -3.51 5.59
CA ILE A 26 -3.33 -4.03 6.29
C ILE A 26 -4.57 -3.82 5.41
N SER A 27 -5.29 -4.91 5.11
CA SER A 27 -6.67 -4.81 4.62
C SER A 27 -7.65 -4.90 5.78
N PHE A 28 -8.70 -4.09 5.78
CA PHE A 28 -9.74 -4.15 6.82
C PHE A 28 -11.15 -3.86 6.28
N GLY A 29 -12.15 -4.17 7.10
CA GLY A 29 -13.55 -3.83 6.86
C GLY A 29 -14.01 -2.72 7.80
N HIS A 30 -14.57 -1.63 7.27
CA HIS A 30 -15.12 -0.53 8.05
C HIS A 30 -16.14 -1.00 9.09
N SER A 31 -16.93 -2.04 8.79
CA SER A 31 -17.89 -2.61 9.72
C SER A 31 -17.26 -3.27 10.95
N PHE A 32 -15.95 -3.57 10.91
CA PHE A 32 -15.20 -4.19 12.00
C PHE A 32 -14.18 -3.24 12.66
N GLY A 33 -14.07 -2.01 12.16
CA GLY A 33 -13.07 -1.04 12.60
C GLY A 33 -11.67 -1.33 12.04
N VAL A 34 -10.69 -0.55 12.49
CA VAL A 34 -9.31 -0.61 12.02
C VAL A 34 -8.33 -0.64 13.20
N SER A 35 -7.17 -1.26 13.02
CA SER A 35 -6.10 -1.30 14.03
C SER A 35 -5.62 0.10 14.42
N GLN A 36 -5.06 0.23 15.62
CA GLN A 36 -4.41 1.48 16.06
C GLN A 36 -3.04 1.67 15.38
N ASN A 37 -2.50 2.88 15.44
CA ASN A 37 -1.15 3.24 14.97
C ASN A 37 -0.92 3.09 13.46
N ILE A 38 -1.94 3.40 12.65
CA ILE A 38 -1.81 3.48 11.19
C ILE A 38 -1.27 4.85 10.79
N ALA A 39 -0.22 4.86 9.95
CA ALA A 39 0.34 6.08 9.41
C ALA A 39 -0.46 6.58 8.21
N LEU A 40 -0.87 5.67 7.33
CA LEU A 40 -1.63 5.96 6.10
C LEU A 40 -2.88 5.09 6.03
N LEU A 41 -4.06 5.72 5.98
CA LEU A 41 -5.35 5.04 5.97
C LEU A 41 -6.17 5.46 4.75
N TYR A 42 -6.52 4.51 3.88
CA TYR A 42 -7.27 4.79 2.66
C TYR A 42 -8.60 4.01 2.61
N SER A 43 -9.67 4.67 2.19
CA SER A 43 -10.98 4.05 1.98
C SER A 43 -11.18 3.64 0.51
N MET A 44 -11.25 2.34 0.26
CA MET A 44 -11.54 1.71 -1.03
C MET A 44 -13.04 1.59 -1.34
N ARG A 45 -13.91 2.18 -0.52
CA ARG A 45 -15.37 2.13 -0.73
C ARG A 45 -15.86 2.91 -1.95
N HIS A 46 -15.03 3.81 -2.47
CA HIS A 46 -15.30 4.58 -3.69
C HIS A 46 -15.25 3.72 -4.97
N PHE A 47 -14.47 2.62 -4.97
CA PHE A 47 -14.53 1.64 -6.06
C PHE A 47 -15.89 0.92 -6.10
N PRO A 48 -16.41 0.58 -7.29
CA PRO A 48 -17.68 -0.13 -7.44
C PRO A 48 -17.68 -1.48 -6.71
N THR A 49 -18.86 -1.91 -6.28
CA THR A 49 -19.03 -3.28 -5.77
C THR A 49 -18.81 -4.28 -6.90
N THR A 50 -18.17 -5.40 -6.57
CA THR A 50 -17.88 -6.45 -7.55
C THR A 50 -19.16 -7.04 -8.14
N ASN A 51 -19.13 -7.33 -9.43
CA ASN A 51 -20.22 -8.01 -10.15
C ASN A 51 -19.88 -9.48 -10.43
N VAL A 52 -18.79 -10.00 -9.86
CA VAL A 52 -18.41 -11.41 -10.00
C VAL A 52 -19.51 -12.31 -9.43
N GLU A 53 -19.95 -13.28 -10.23
CA GLU A 53 -20.90 -14.28 -9.77
C GLU A 53 -20.32 -15.10 -8.60
N ASN A 54 -21.12 -15.33 -7.56
CA ASN A 54 -20.70 -16.00 -6.32
C ASN A 54 -19.52 -15.29 -5.61
N TYR A 55 -19.37 -13.96 -5.76
CA TYR A 55 -18.27 -13.19 -5.17
C TYR A 55 -18.09 -13.38 -3.65
N GLN A 56 -19.12 -13.76 -2.92
CA GLN A 56 -19.04 -14.03 -1.49
C GLN A 56 -18.08 -15.19 -1.15
N GLN A 57 -17.85 -16.10 -2.10
CA GLN A 57 -16.90 -17.22 -1.96
C GLN A 57 -15.45 -16.83 -2.28
N TYR A 58 -15.25 -15.63 -2.82
CA TYR A 58 -13.95 -15.12 -3.23
C TYR A 58 -13.53 -13.93 -2.36
N ASP A 59 -12.25 -13.64 -2.32
CA ASP A 59 -11.72 -12.41 -1.76
C ASP A 59 -10.91 -11.65 -2.82
N GLY A 60 -10.33 -10.51 -2.43
CA GLY A 60 -9.54 -9.67 -3.33
C GLY A 60 -8.29 -10.29 -3.91
N ARG A 61 -7.86 -11.49 -3.46
CA ARG A 61 -6.76 -12.25 -4.07
C ARG A 61 -7.21 -13.02 -5.30
N HIS A 62 -8.52 -13.24 -5.46
CA HIS A 62 -9.04 -13.97 -6.59
C HIS A 62 -8.95 -13.13 -7.87
N LYS A 63 -8.35 -13.70 -8.93
CA LYS A 63 -8.10 -13.00 -10.21
C LYS A 63 -9.33 -12.31 -10.81
N ARG A 64 -10.52 -12.88 -10.67
CA ARG A 64 -11.76 -12.25 -11.18
C ARG A 64 -12.05 -10.91 -10.47
N ILE A 65 -11.81 -10.85 -9.16
CA ILE A 65 -11.99 -9.62 -8.37
C ILE A 65 -10.92 -8.60 -8.73
N GLN A 66 -9.66 -9.05 -8.84
CA GLN A 66 -8.55 -8.18 -9.25
C GLN A 66 -8.78 -7.58 -10.64
N ASN A 67 -9.19 -8.40 -11.61
CA ASN A 67 -9.44 -7.97 -12.98
C ASN A 67 -10.56 -6.92 -13.09
N GLU A 68 -11.61 -7.01 -12.28
CA GLU A 68 -12.66 -5.96 -12.27
C GLU A 68 -12.10 -4.60 -11.86
N LEU A 69 -11.21 -4.56 -10.87
CA LEU A 69 -10.56 -3.32 -10.44
C LEU A 69 -9.54 -2.80 -11.46
N LEU A 70 -8.72 -3.69 -12.03
CA LEU A 70 -7.74 -3.33 -13.06
C LEU A 70 -8.39 -2.73 -14.33
N ASN A 71 -9.66 -3.05 -14.60
CA ASN A 71 -10.41 -2.49 -15.72
C ASN A 71 -10.99 -1.10 -15.43
N LEU A 72 -10.89 -0.60 -14.19
CA LEU A 72 -11.29 0.76 -13.85
C LEU A 72 -10.19 1.73 -14.28
N VAL A 73 -10.59 2.81 -14.94
CA VAL A 73 -9.66 3.80 -15.50
C VAL A 73 -8.80 4.42 -14.39
N GLU A 74 -9.39 4.66 -13.22
CA GLU A 74 -8.76 5.33 -12.09
C GLU A 74 -7.92 4.40 -11.19
N TYR A 75 -7.98 3.07 -11.35
CA TYR A 75 -7.39 2.14 -10.38
C TYR A 75 -5.87 2.30 -10.26
N GLU A 76 -5.17 2.25 -11.39
CA GLU A 76 -3.70 2.39 -11.40
C GLU A 76 -3.25 3.80 -10.98
N ASP A 77 -4.04 4.84 -11.27
CA ASP A 77 -3.76 6.20 -10.79
C ASP A 77 -3.84 6.29 -9.26
N ILE A 78 -4.81 5.61 -8.64
CA ILE A 78 -4.94 5.54 -7.18
C ILE A 78 -3.78 4.75 -6.57
N ILE A 79 -3.42 3.60 -7.14
CA ILE A 79 -2.28 2.81 -6.68
C ILE A 79 -0.99 3.65 -6.75
N LYS A 80 -0.76 4.34 -7.87
CA LYS A 80 0.38 5.25 -8.05
C LYS A 80 0.38 6.35 -6.99
N MET A 81 -0.74 7.05 -6.80
CA MET A 81 -0.89 8.09 -5.78
C MET A 81 -0.54 7.56 -4.38
N ILE A 82 -1.01 6.36 -4.02
CA ILE A 82 -0.70 5.74 -2.72
C ILE A 82 0.80 5.47 -2.60
N THR A 83 1.43 4.88 -3.62
CA THR A 83 2.87 4.56 -3.58
C THR A 83 3.76 5.82 -3.54
N GLU A 84 3.36 6.89 -4.24
CA GLU A 84 4.06 8.18 -4.21
C GLU A 84 3.91 8.87 -2.85
N GLN A 85 2.73 8.82 -2.23
CA GLN A 85 2.57 9.32 -0.86
C GLN A 85 3.39 8.49 0.12
N LEU A 86 3.38 7.16 0.00
CA LEU A 86 4.15 6.28 0.86
C LEU A 86 5.66 6.57 0.79
N SER A 87 6.21 6.79 -0.40
CA SER A 87 7.64 7.10 -0.55
C SER A 87 8.03 8.41 0.13
N ILE A 88 7.17 9.44 0.07
CA ILE A 88 7.36 10.70 0.80
C ILE A 88 7.37 10.45 2.31
N PHE A 89 6.47 9.61 2.83
CA PHE A 89 6.43 9.28 4.26
C PHE A 89 7.65 8.49 4.71
N ILE A 90 8.11 7.55 3.88
CA ILE A 90 9.33 6.76 4.13
C ILE A 90 10.55 7.67 4.25
N HIS A 91 10.71 8.62 3.35
CA HIS A 91 11.85 9.55 3.36
C HIS A 91 11.89 10.45 4.61
N ASN A 92 10.72 10.81 5.18
CA ASN A 92 10.63 11.80 6.25
C ASN A 92 10.53 11.20 7.67
N GLN A 93 10.42 9.87 7.81
CA GLN A 93 10.22 9.25 9.11
C GLN A 93 11.50 8.68 9.71
N LYS A 94 11.57 8.69 11.04
CA LYS A 94 12.68 8.13 11.83
C LYS A 94 12.39 6.71 12.36
N LYS A 95 11.27 6.11 11.95
CA LYS A 95 10.82 4.79 12.41
C LYS A 95 11.18 3.73 11.38
N ASN A 96 11.55 2.55 11.89
CA ASN A 96 11.89 1.40 11.06
C ASN A 96 10.65 0.64 10.55
N SER A 97 9.44 1.13 10.83
CA SER A 97 8.23 0.59 10.21
C SER A 97 7.17 1.65 9.94
N ILE A 98 6.38 1.41 8.90
CA ILE A 98 5.22 2.20 8.52
C ILE A 98 4.04 1.28 8.26
N LYS A 99 2.90 1.60 8.88
CA LYS A 99 1.65 0.86 8.67
C LYS A 99 0.75 1.62 7.73
N LEU A 100 0.40 0.98 6.61
CA LEU A 100 -0.58 1.46 5.66
C LEU A 100 -1.78 0.52 5.67
N ALA A 101 -2.98 1.08 5.78
CA ALA A 101 -4.21 0.31 5.74
C ALA A 101 -5.15 0.76 4.63
N ALA A 102 -5.75 -0.22 3.95
CA ALA A 102 -6.82 -0.01 2.98
C ALA A 102 -8.11 -0.67 3.47
N GLY A 103 -9.21 0.09 3.47
CA GLY A 103 -10.50 -0.34 4.00
C GLY A 103 -11.59 -0.40 2.96
N CYS A 104 -12.38 -1.48 2.91
CA CYS A 104 -13.68 -1.47 2.24
C CYS A 104 -14.78 -1.78 3.26
N GLU A 105 -16.04 -2.00 2.84
CA GLU A 105 -17.13 -2.21 3.82
C GLU A 105 -16.89 -3.46 4.68
N GLN A 106 -16.86 -4.64 4.06
CA GLN A 106 -16.65 -5.94 4.73
C GLN A 106 -15.18 -6.38 4.80
N GLY A 107 -14.25 -5.64 4.21
CA GLY A 107 -12.82 -6.00 4.19
C GLY A 107 -12.45 -7.23 3.38
N GLN A 108 -13.32 -7.70 2.47
CA GLN A 108 -13.11 -8.96 1.75
C GLN A 108 -12.57 -8.78 0.33
N HIS A 109 -12.97 -7.74 -0.40
CA HIS A 109 -12.71 -7.64 -1.86
C HIS A 109 -11.78 -6.49 -2.22
N ARG A 110 -12.32 -5.26 -2.22
CA ARG A 110 -11.62 -4.08 -2.75
C ARG A 110 -10.36 -3.73 -1.96
N SER A 111 -10.44 -3.73 -0.63
CA SER A 111 -9.27 -3.48 0.22
C SER A 111 -8.21 -4.55 0.07
N VAL A 112 -8.61 -5.83 0.04
CA VAL A 112 -7.69 -6.95 -0.15
C VAL A 112 -6.99 -6.85 -1.50
N ALA A 113 -7.72 -6.62 -2.58
CA ALA A 113 -7.13 -6.52 -3.92
C ALA A 113 -6.12 -5.36 -4.05
N VAL A 114 -6.43 -4.20 -3.45
CA VAL A 114 -5.51 -3.06 -3.39
C VAL A 114 -4.26 -3.40 -2.59
N ILE A 115 -4.39 -4.06 -1.45
CA ILE A 115 -3.25 -4.47 -0.64
C ILE A 115 -2.37 -5.47 -1.40
N GLU A 116 -2.94 -6.47 -2.06
CA GLU A 116 -2.17 -7.41 -2.91
C GLU A 116 -1.40 -6.67 -4.01
N ARG A 117 -2.03 -5.70 -4.66
CA ARG A 117 -1.36 -4.88 -5.70
C ARG A 117 -0.20 -4.07 -5.13
N LEU A 118 -0.38 -3.48 -3.95
CA LEU A 118 0.70 -2.76 -3.25
C LEU A 118 1.82 -3.71 -2.80
N VAL A 119 1.48 -4.90 -2.32
CA VAL A 119 2.45 -5.95 -1.97
C VAL A 119 3.33 -6.28 -3.18
N GLU A 120 2.74 -6.53 -4.35
CA GLU A 120 3.46 -6.82 -5.59
C GLU A 120 4.46 -5.72 -5.97
N LEU A 121 4.04 -4.46 -5.87
CA LEU A 121 4.86 -3.31 -6.26
C LEU A 121 5.98 -3.02 -5.25
N LEU A 122 5.68 -3.13 -3.95
CA LEU A 122 6.58 -2.68 -2.89
C LEU A 122 7.60 -3.74 -2.48
N LYS A 123 7.29 -5.04 -2.61
CA LYS A 123 8.21 -6.15 -2.29
C LYS A 123 9.47 -6.18 -3.15
N VAL A 124 9.48 -5.45 -4.27
CA VAL A 124 10.66 -5.30 -5.13
C VAL A 124 11.74 -4.44 -4.46
N THR A 125 11.34 -3.53 -3.58
CA THR A 125 12.22 -2.49 -3.01
C THR A 125 12.33 -2.54 -1.49
N TYR A 126 11.27 -2.98 -0.78
CA TYR A 126 11.16 -2.88 0.67
C TYR A 126 10.84 -4.24 1.32
N ASN A 127 11.10 -4.35 2.63
CA ASN A 127 10.52 -5.43 3.43
C ASN A 127 9.02 -5.15 3.60
N VAL A 128 8.16 -6.08 3.20
CA VAL A 128 6.69 -5.91 3.23
C VAL A 128 6.06 -7.07 4.00
N GLU A 129 5.30 -6.71 5.04
CA GLU A 129 4.56 -7.61 5.93
C GLU A 129 3.05 -7.47 5.76
#